data_AF-A0AA39ABL9-F1
#
_entry.id   AF-A0AA39ABL9-F1
#
_cell.length_a   1.000
_cell.length_b   1.000
_cell.length_c   1.000
_cell.angle_alpha   90.00
_cell.angle_beta   90.00
_cell.angle_gamma   90.00
#
_symmetry.space_group_name_H-M   'P 1'
#
loop_
_entity.id
_entity.type
_entity.pdbx_description
1 polymer ?
#
loop_
_entity_poly.entity_id
_entity_poly.type
_entity_poly.pdbx_seq_one_letter_code
_entity_poly.pdbx_strand_id
1 'polypeptide(L)'
;MEAMTTIDELRRANIDVTIASVKKQIQVDACHGVKIVADALISNCVDIGFDLISLPGEMPSAATLGDYDILENMVKKHADDGQLYAGIYAAPAVALGSWGLMKGFKATCYLSFMEQLSSTATIVESRV
;
A
#
# COMPACT_ATOMS: atom_id res chain seq x y z
N MET A 1 -0.36 3.18 -13.05
CA MET A 1 -0.54 4.64 -12.86
C MET A 1 -0.49 5.02 -11.38
N GLU A 2 -1.18 4.30 -10.50
CA GLU A 2 -1.37 4.68 -9.08
C GLU A 2 -0.09 5.02 -8.33
N ALA A 3 0.88 4.09 -8.31
CA ALA A 3 2.15 4.30 -7.61
C ALA A 3 2.89 5.54 -8.11
N MET A 4 2.98 5.72 -9.44
CA MET A 4 3.70 6.85 -10.04
C MET A 4 3.04 8.18 -9.71
N THR A 5 1.70 8.25 -9.73
CA THR A 5 0.99 9.47 -9.36
C THR A 5 1.22 9.82 -7.89
N THR A 6 1.10 8.86 -6.97
CA THR A 6 1.37 9.10 -5.55
C THR A 6 2.82 9.56 -5.31
N ILE A 7 3.79 8.92 -5.96
CA ILE A 7 5.21 9.28 -5.85
C ILE A 7 5.46 10.70 -6.38
N ASP A 8 4.94 11.02 -7.57
CA ASP A 8 5.13 12.33 -8.20
C ASP A 8 4.55 13.45 -7.34
N GLU A 9 3.30 13.31 -6.90
CA GLU A 9 2.62 14.33 -6.11
C GLU A 9 3.28 14.56 -4.75
N LEU A 10 3.69 13.49 -4.04
CA LEU A 10 4.38 13.62 -2.76
C LEU A 10 5.76 14.29 -2.93
N ARG A 11 6.54 13.88 -3.95
CA ARG A 11 7.84 14.52 -4.22
C ARG A 11 7.69 15.99 -4.62
N ARG A 12 6.64 16.35 -5.38
CA ARG A 12 6.30 17.75 -5.70
C ARG A 12 5.92 18.58 -4.47
N ALA A 13 5.39 17.93 -3.44
CA ALA A 13 5.15 18.54 -2.13
C ALA A 13 6.41 18.65 -1.25
N ASN A 14 7.60 18.32 -1.78
CA ASN A 14 8.88 18.24 -1.06
C ASN A 14 8.89 17.19 0.08
N ILE A 15 8.08 16.14 -0.05
CA ILE A 15 8.14 14.98 0.86
C ILE A 15 9.22 14.05 0.34
N ASP A 16 10.05 13.53 1.25
CA ASP A 16 11.04 12.49 0.92
C ASP A 16 10.31 11.15 0.71
N VAL A 17 10.53 10.54 -0.46
CA VAL A 17 9.80 9.34 -0.89
C VAL A 17 10.78 8.27 -1.29
N THR A 18 10.76 7.17 -0.53
CA THR A 18 11.47 5.93 -0.85
C THR A 18 10.53 4.94 -1.55
N ILE A 19 10.88 4.52 -2.76
CA ILE A 19 10.19 3.44 -3.47
C ILE A 19 10.83 2.11 -3.08
N ALA A 20 10.08 1.23 -2.42
CA ALA A 20 10.57 -0.06 -1.97
C ALA A 20 9.98 -1.22 -2.79
N SER A 21 10.82 -2.10 -3.30
CA SER A 21 10.41 -3.33 -3.98
C SER A 21 10.23 -4.49 -2.98
N VAL A 22 9.08 -5.17 -3.03
CA VAL A 22 8.85 -6.43 -2.31
C VAL A 22 9.39 -7.66 -3.04
N LYS A 23 9.90 -7.48 -4.27
CA LYS A 23 10.52 -8.56 -5.05
C LYS A 23 12.00 -8.69 -4.66
N LYS A 24 12.68 -9.69 -5.24
CA LYS A 24 14.13 -9.93 -5.01
C LYS A 24 15.04 -8.92 -5.73
N GLN A 25 14.47 -8.02 -6.53
CA GLN A 25 15.19 -7.05 -7.36
C GLN A 25 14.49 -5.70 -7.33
N ILE A 26 15.28 -4.64 -7.53
CA ILE A 26 14.78 -3.26 -7.53
C ILE A 26 13.98 -2.92 -8.80
N GLN A 27 14.27 -3.56 -9.94
CA GLN A 27 13.49 -3.37 -11.15
C GLN A 27 12.26 -4.28 -11.15
N VAL A 28 11.06 -3.70 -11.21
CA VAL A 28 9.79 -4.43 -11.24
C VAL A 28 9.02 -4.14 -12.52
N ASP A 29 8.38 -5.17 -13.06
CA ASP A 29 7.42 -5.01 -14.15
C ASP A 29 6.07 -4.62 -13.56
N ALA A 30 5.60 -3.43 -13.91
CA ALA A 30 4.28 -2.91 -13.59
C ALA A 30 3.28 -3.26 -14.71
N CYS A 31 2.02 -2.90 -14.50
CA CYS A 31 0.97 -3.10 -15.48
C CYS A 31 1.30 -2.43 -16.82
N HIS A 32 0.77 -3.02 -17.91
CA HIS A 32 0.90 -2.50 -19.28
C HIS A 32 2.35 -2.36 -19.79
N GLY A 33 3.28 -3.19 -19.29
CA GLY A 33 4.66 -3.25 -19.78
C GLY A 33 5.57 -2.13 -19.29
N VAL A 34 5.11 -1.31 -18.33
CA VAL A 34 5.93 -0.29 -17.68
C VAL A 34 6.92 -0.96 -16.73
N LYS A 35 8.17 -0.51 -16.74
CA LYS A 35 9.21 -0.95 -15.79
C LYS A 35 9.49 0.15 -14.79
N ILE A 36 9.44 -0.17 -13.50
CA ILE A 36 9.77 0.75 -12.42
C ILE A 36 11.07 0.26 -11.78
N VAL A 37 12.00 1.18 -11.52
CA VAL A 37 13.19 0.90 -10.71
C VAL A 37 12.95 1.52 -9.34
N ALA A 38 12.83 0.67 -8.33
CA ALA A 38 12.71 1.06 -6.93
C ALA A 38 14.05 1.59 -6.39
N ASP A 39 13.98 2.41 -5.36
CA ASP A 39 15.16 2.98 -4.68
C ASP A 39 15.84 1.92 -3.80
N ALA A 40 15.06 1.01 -3.22
CA ALA A 40 15.55 -0.04 -2.32
C ALA A 40 14.71 -1.33 -2.41
N LEU A 41 15.28 -2.41 -1.87
CA LEU A 41 14.50 -3.60 -1.48
C LEU A 41 13.83 -3.32 -0.14
N ILE A 42 12.59 -3.77 0.04
CA ILE A 42 11.85 -3.58 1.29
C ILE A 42 12.56 -4.17 2.51
N SER A 43 13.34 -5.25 2.34
CA SER A 43 14.16 -5.84 3.40
C SER A 43 15.19 -4.86 3.98
N ASN A 44 15.60 -3.86 3.20
CA ASN A 44 16.56 -2.84 3.62
C ASN A 44 15.86 -1.64 4.29
N CYS A 45 14.53 -1.61 4.28
CA CYS A 45 13.72 -0.52 4.83
C CYS A 45 13.13 -0.83 6.21
N VAL A 46 13.30 -2.04 6.73
CA VAL A 46 12.66 -2.51 7.98
C VAL A 46 13.03 -1.66 9.20
N ASP A 47 14.26 -1.18 9.25
CA ASP A 47 14.79 -0.37 10.35
C ASP A 47 14.76 1.14 10.04
N ILE A 48 14.16 1.54 8.92
CA ILE A 48 14.02 2.94 8.52
C ILE A 48 12.67 3.48 9.04
N GLY A 49 12.70 4.66 9.65
CA GLY A 49 11.50 5.36 10.09
C GLY A 49 10.81 6.07 8.92
N PHE A 50 9.50 5.92 8.81
CA PHE A 50 8.65 6.62 7.84
C PHE A 50 7.51 7.32 8.57
N ASP A 51 6.96 8.40 8.00
CA ASP A 51 5.72 9.03 8.50
C ASP A 51 4.45 8.43 7.87
N LEU A 52 4.60 7.83 6.67
CA LEU A 52 3.53 7.20 5.92
C LEU A 52 4.03 5.97 5.15
N ILE A 53 3.32 4.84 5.25
CA ILE A 53 3.46 3.72 4.32
C ILE A 53 2.24 3.66 3.38
N SER A 54 2.45 3.79 2.07
CA SER A 54 1.40 3.81 1.05
C SER A 54 1.49 2.60 0.10
N LEU A 55 0.37 1.88 -0.07
CA LEU A 55 0.28 0.67 -0.88
C LEU A 55 -0.51 0.93 -2.19
N PRO A 56 0.10 0.74 -3.37
CA PRO A 56 -0.63 0.74 -4.64
C PRO A 56 -1.52 -0.52 -4.77
N GLY A 57 -2.61 -0.41 -5.52
CA GLY A 57 -3.64 -1.45 -5.57
C GLY A 57 -3.77 -2.22 -6.88
N GLU A 58 -2.96 -1.91 -7.89
CA GLU A 58 -3.03 -2.62 -9.18
C GLU A 58 -2.79 -4.13 -9.02
N MET A 59 -3.69 -4.95 -9.55
CA MET A 59 -3.55 -6.41 -9.57
C MET A 59 -2.63 -6.85 -10.73
N PRO A 60 -1.81 -7.90 -10.55
CA PRO A 60 -1.70 -8.79 -9.38
C PRO A 60 -0.76 -8.29 -8.28
N SER A 61 -0.20 -7.08 -8.41
CA SER A 61 0.77 -6.53 -7.45
C SER A 61 0.17 -6.40 -6.06
N ALA A 62 -1.07 -5.93 -5.91
CA ALA A 62 -1.71 -5.78 -4.60
C ALA A 62 -1.84 -7.10 -3.83
N ALA A 63 -2.10 -8.22 -4.50
CA ALA A 63 -2.07 -9.54 -3.87
C ALA A 63 -0.65 -9.92 -3.42
N THR A 64 0.36 -9.66 -4.27
CA THR A 64 1.77 -9.83 -3.85
C THR A 64 2.10 -9.02 -2.60
N LEU A 65 1.59 -7.79 -2.49
CA LEU A 65 1.78 -6.96 -1.30
C LEU A 65 1.09 -7.57 -0.08
N GLY A 66 -0.18 -8.01 -0.23
CA GLY A 66 -0.98 -8.63 0.83
C GLY A 66 -0.36 -9.91 1.41
N ASP A 67 0.34 -10.68 0.58
CA ASP A 67 0.99 -11.95 0.97
C ASP A 67 2.45 -11.78 1.45
N TYR A 68 2.91 -10.54 1.71
CA TYR A 68 4.31 -10.27 2.05
C TYR A 68 4.50 -9.92 3.53
N ASP A 69 4.87 -10.93 4.33
CA ASP A 69 4.98 -10.85 5.80
C ASP A 69 5.81 -9.66 6.32
N ILE A 70 6.92 -9.33 5.65
CA ILE A 70 7.77 -8.19 6.08
C ILE A 70 6.99 -6.87 5.94
N LEU A 71 6.23 -6.70 4.85
CA LEU A 71 5.41 -5.50 4.64
C LEU A 71 4.27 -5.46 5.66
N GLU A 72 3.58 -6.58 5.87
CA GLU A 72 2.51 -6.68 6.87
C GLU A 72 3.00 -6.25 8.26
N ASN A 73 4.15 -6.79 8.70
CA ASN A 73 4.74 -6.46 9.99
C ASN A 73 5.17 -5.00 10.09
N MET A 74 5.75 -4.44 9.02
CA MET A 74 6.10 -3.01 8.98
C MET A 74 4.86 -2.13 9.13
N VAL A 75 3.77 -2.41 8.39
CA VAL A 75 2.55 -1.60 8.43
C VAL A 75 1.82 -1.76 9.77
N LYS A 76 1.75 -2.97 10.34
CA LYS A 76 1.17 -3.20 11.67
C LYS A 76 1.90 -2.41 12.75
N LYS A 77 3.24 -2.45 12.75
CA LYS A 77 4.06 -1.64 13.65
C LYS A 77 3.77 -0.15 13.47
N HIS A 78 3.66 0.30 12.22
CA HIS A 78 3.32 1.69 11.89
C HIS A 78 1.98 2.12 12.48
N ALA A 79 0.96 1.27 12.36
CA ALA A 79 -0.35 1.50 12.94
C ALA A 79 -0.31 1.52 14.48
N ASP A 80 0.43 0.60 15.11
CA ASP A 80 0.60 0.55 16.57
C ASP A 80 1.32 1.78 17.13
N ASP A 81 2.28 2.32 16.36
CA ASP A 81 3.01 3.55 16.68
C ASP A 81 2.19 4.83 16.37
N GLY A 82 0.94 4.69 15.91
CA GLY A 82 0.04 5.81 15.57
C GLY A 82 0.44 6.56 14.31
N GLN A 83 1.27 5.97 13.45
CA GLN A 83 1.71 6.53 12.17
C GLN A 83 0.68 6.28 11.07
N LEU A 84 0.83 6.99 9.95
CA LEU A 84 -0.11 6.90 8.85
C LEU A 84 0.18 5.69 7.96
N TYR A 85 -0.88 5.03 7.51
CA TYR A 85 -0.83 4.05 6.43
C TYR A 85 -1.98 4.29 5.46
N ALA A 86 -1.75 3.99 4.18
CA ALA A 86 -2.73 4.21 3.13
C ALA A 86 -2.70 3.06 2.11
N GLY A 87 -3.85 2.79 1.52
CA GLY A 87 -4.00 1.87 0.39
C GLY A 87 -4.97 2.45 -0.63
N ILE A 88 -4.71 2.19 -1.91
CA ILE A 88 -5.61 2.60 -3.01
C ILE A 88 -6.09 1.37 -3.78
N TYR A 89 -7.22 1.51 -4.47
CA TYR A 89 -7.80 0.50 -5.37
C TYR A 89 -8.07 -0.83 -4.68
N ALA A 90 -7.32 -1.91 -4.95
CA ALA A 90 -7.56 -3.21 -4.31
C ALA A 90 -6.85 -3.33 -2.95
N ALA A 91 -5.76 -2.56 -2.71
CA ALA A 91 -4.93 -2.69 -1.52
C ALA A 91 -5.69 -2.56 -0.17
N PRO A 92 -6.69 -1.67 -0.02
CA PRO A 92 -7.49 -1.63 1.21
C PRO A 92 -8.16 -2.95 1.56
N ALA A 93 -8.65 -3.69 0.55
CA ALA A 93 -9.37 -4.94 0.77
C ALA A 93 -8.42 -6.15 0.88
N VAL A 94 -7.45 -6.25 -0.04
CA VAL A 94 -6.61 -7.45 -0.19
C VAL A 94 -5.37 -7.45 0.68
N ALA A 95 -4.95 -6.29 1.20
CA ALA A 95 -3.82 -6.16 2.10
C ALA A 95 -4.25 -5.58 3.46
N LEU A 96 -4.64 -4.31 3.54
CA LEU A 96 -4.92 -3.68 4.83
C LEU A 96 -6.09 -4.36 5.58
N GLY A 97 -7.14 -4.72 4.85
CA GLY A 97 -8.30 -5.44 5.37
C GLY A 97 -7.93 -6.85 5.83
N SER A 98 -7.21 -7.61 5.01
CA SER A 98 -6.77 -8.98 5.36
C SER A 98 -5.83 -9.01 6.57
N TRP A 99 -5.04 -7.95 6.79
CA TRP A 99 -4.19 -7.78 7.96
C TRP A 99 -4.94 -7.33 9.23
N GLY A 100 -6.24 -7.05 9.12
CA GLY A 100 -7.08 -6.60 10.23
C GLY A 100 -6.96 -5.11 10.57
N LEU A 101 -6.27 -4.32 9.73
CA LEU A 101 -5.99 -2.90 9.97
C LEU A 101 -7.15 -1.96 9.64
N MET A 102 -8.26 -2.48 9.11
CA MET A 102 -9.41 -1.68 8.72
C MET A 102 -10.55 -1.70 9.75
N LYS A 103 -10.40 -2.47 10.83
CA LYS A 103 -11.44 -2.64 11.84
C LYS A 103 -11.73 -1.31 12.55
N GLY A 104 -12.98 -0.89 12.51
CA GLY A 104 -13.43 0.37 13.11
C GLY A 104 -13.18 1.62 12.26
N PHE A 105 -12.56 1.47 11.09
CA PHE A 105 -12.37 2.56 10.14
C PHE A 105 -13.47 2.61 9.09
N LYS A 106 -13.72 3.81 8.57
CA LYS A 106 -14.45 4.02 7.32
C LYS A 106 -13.47 3.92 6.17
N ALA A 107 -13.81 3.18 5.13
CA ALA A 107 -12.91 2.94 4.01
C ALA A 107 -13.65 2.73 2.69
N THR A 108 -12.92 2.92 1.60
CA THR A 108 -13.38 2.65 0.23
C THR A 108 -12.29 1.88 -0.52
N CYS A 109 -12.67 1.20 -1.59
CA CYS A 109 -11.76 0.48 -2.47
C CYS A 109 -12.33 0.41 -3.89
N TYR A 110 -11.61 -0.21 -4.81
CA TYR A 110 -12.16 -0.47 -6.13
C TYR A 110 -13.42 -1.34 -6.03
N LEU A 111 -14.42 -1.04 -6.89
CA LEU A 111 -15.80 -1.54 -6.75
C LEU A 111 -15.88 -3.07 -6.60
N SER A 112 -15.07 -3.82 -7.37
CA SER A 112 -15.07 -5.28 -7.33
C SER A 112 -14.55 -5.87 -6.01
N PHE A 113 -13.96 -5.07 -5.13
CA PHE A 113 -13.43 -5.49 -3.83
C PHE A 113 -14.23 -4.95 -2.64
N MET A 114 -15.32 -4.20 -2.88
CA MET A 114 -16.14 -3.59 -1.82
C MET A 114 -16.76 -4.64 -0.90
N GLU A 115 -17.25 -5.74 -1.44
CA GLU A 115 -17.79 -6.85 -0.65
C GLU A 115 -16.72 -7.46 0.27
N GLN A 116 -15.52 -7.71 -0.26
CA GLN A 116 -14.39 -8.21 0.53
C GLN A 116 -14.01 -7.22 1.65
N LEU A 117 -13.90 -5.94 1.35
CA LEU A 117 -13.59 -4.91 2.36
C LEU A 117 -14.69 -4.80 3.43
N SER A 118 -15.96 -5.04 3.08
CA SER A 118 -17.10 -4.89 4.01
C SER A 118 -17.03 -5.84 5.21
N SER A 119 -16.26 -6.93 5.08
CA SER A 119 -16.00 -7.87 6.18
C SER A 119 -15.07 -7.31 7.26
N THR A 120 -14.33 -6.23 6.96
CA THR A 120 -13.27 -5.69 7.83
C THR A 120 -13.38 -4.19 8.10
N ALA A 121 -14.17 -3.44 7.33
CA ALA A 121 -14.32 -1.98 7.44
C ALA A 121 -15.77 -1.51 7.27
N THR A 122 -16.08 -0.29 7.72
CA THR A 122 -17.32 0.39 7.32
C THR A 122 -17.16 0.98 5.92
N ILE A 123 -17.83 0.38 4.94
CA ILE A 123 -17.74 0.81 3.55
C ILE A 123 -18.38 2.19 3.35
N VAL A 124 -17.71 3.04 2.59
CA VAL A 124 -18.28 4.29 2.08
C VAL A 124 -18.12 4.41 0.57
N GLU A 125 -19.18 4.81 -0.11
CA GLU A 125 -19.23 4.95 -1.58
C GLU A 125 -18.79 6.34 -2.08
N SER A 126 -18.61 7.32 -1.19
CA SER A 126 -18.07 8.66 -1.51
C SER A 126 -17.39 9.31 -0.31
N ARG A 127 -16.51 10.29 -0.58
CA ARG A 127 -15.60 11.04 0.33
C ARG A 127 -15.61 10.57 1.80
N VAL A 128 -14.59 9.78 2.15
CA VAL A 128 -14.07 9.63 3.53
C VAL A 128 -13.62 10.99 4.04
#